data_AF-A0A9D6FTH7-F1
#
_entry.id   AF-A0A9D6FTH7-F1
#
_cell.length_a   1.000
_cell.length_b   1.000
_cell.length_c   1.000
_cell.angle_alpha   90.00
_cell.angle_beta   90.00
_cell.angle_gamma   90.00
#
_symmetry.space_group_name_H-M   'P 1'
#
loop_
_entity.id
_entity.type
_entity.pdbx_description
1 polymer ?
#
loop_
_entity_poly.entity_id
_entity_poly.type
_entity_poly.pdbx_seq_one_letter_code
_entity_poly.pdbx_strand_id
1 'polypeptide(L)'
;MRHGKYHQQTPVPMWETLLKKGLRGIIQEAEAGIEKVRSGDEPDARKAWFWQAAKICCEAMIHYSRRYARLARELSQDETDANRRKELEQIADICERVPEYPARTLREAVQSRIIWGMAMKWPRSDTAGDQNGRMDQYFYPYFIQDIRDKRLTDEEAADLIGTVLSHSARLDGIRSATLGQASQGTLIINVMLGGLTPDGQDANNELTYLVLHMAGLLKYAEPHYTFRINAGTPRWALLKALATNRLVGGGQPQFMSDDHIVSYLVNQGETLEDARDWAGQG
;
A
#
# COMPACT_ATOMS: atom_id res chain seq x y z
N MET A 1 -19.76 6.20 0.45
CA MET A 1 -18.37 6.63 0.17
C MET A 1 -17.88 7.47 1.35
N ARG A 2 -16.93 6.93 2.14
CA ARG A 2 -16.21 7.73 3.15
C ARG A 2 -15.43 8.80 2.38
N HIS A 3 -15.71 10.08 2.63
CA HIS A 3 -15.03 11.20 1.96
C HIS A 3 -13.72 11.46 2.70
N GLY A 4 -12.58 11.40 2.00
CA GLY A 4 -11.29 11.77 2.59
C GLY A 4 -11.27 13.26 2.93
N LYS A 5 -11.37 13.58 4.22
CA LYS A 5 -11.39 14.95 4.75
C LYS A 5 -9.99 15.39 5.20
N TYR A 6 -9.02 15.55 4.29
CA TYR A 6 -7.77 16.24 4.65
C TYR A 6 -7.31 17.18 3.52
N HIS A 7 -7.28 18.48 3.81
CA HIS A 7 -6.71 19.52 2.95
C HIS A 7 -5.21 19.60 3.20
N GLN A 8 -4.43 19.17 2.20
CA GLN A 8 -2.96 19.14 2.15
C GLN A 8 -2.28 18.13 3.09
N GLN A 9 -2.04 16.93 2.55
CA GLN A 9 -0.85 16.07 2.67
C GLN A 9 -1.23 14.71 2.04
N THR A 10 -0.30 14.03 1.39
CA THR A 10 -0.61 12.86 0.53
C THR A 10 -1.36 11.77 1.32
N PRO A 11 -2.64 11.48 1.01
CA PRO A 11 -3.38 10.49 1.77
C PRO A 11 -2.78 9.10 1.55
N VAL A 12 -2.76 8.28 2.61
CA VAL A 12 -2.53 6.84 2.47
C VAL A 12 -3.58 6.31 1.47
N PRO A 13 -3.18 5.64 0.37
CA PRO A 13 -4.14 5.11 -0.58
C PRO A 13 -5.14 4.18 0.09
N MET A 14 -6.37 4.16 -0.40
CA MET A 14 -7.40 3.21 0.06
C MET A 14 -7.10 1.81 -0.49
N TRP A 15 -6.04 1.18 0.04
CA TRP A 15 -5.49 -0.09 -0.45
C TRP A 15 -6.54 -1.19 -0.47
N GLU A 16 -7.37 -1.30 0.57
CA GLU A 16 -8.46 -2.28 0.57
C GLU A 16 -9.43 -2.10 -0.59
N THR A 17 -9.79 -0.85 -0.91
CA THR A 17 -10.69 -0.55 -2.04
C THR A 17 -10.05 -1.00 -3.35
N LEU A 18 -8.77 -0.65 -3.56
CA LEU A 18 -8.03 -1.06 -4.76
C LEU A 18 -7.96 -2.59 -4.88
N LEU A 19 -7.60 -3.29 -3.80
CA LEU A 19 -7.38 -4.73 -3.82
C LEU A 19 -8.68 -5.54 -3.88
N LYS A 20 -9.76 -5.07 -3.26
CA LYS A 20 -11.06 -5.78 -3.21
C LYS A 20 -11.99 -5.44 -4.39
N LYS A 21 -11.91 -4.23 -4.95
CA LYS A 21 -12.75 -3.82 -6.10
C LYS A 21 -12.01 -3.82 -7.44
N GLY A 22 -10.70 -3.60 -7.42
CA GLY A 22 -9.93 -3.28 -8.63
C GLY A 22 -10.32 -1.93 -9.23
N LEU A 23 -9.52 -1.45 -10.17
CA LEU A 23 -9.80 -0.21 -10.91
C LEU A 23 -11.06 -0.33 -11.77
N ARG A 24 -11.44 -1.54 -12.20
CA ARG A 24 -12.70 -1.78 -12.94
C ARG A 24 -13.92 -1.42 -12.10
N GLY A 25 -13.93 -1.77 -10.81
CA GLY A 25 -15.01 -1.38 -9.91
C GLY A 25 -15.08 0.14 -9.72
N ILE A 26 -13.94 0.81 -9.64
CA ILE A 26 -13.86 2.28 -9.54
C ILE A 26 -14.35 2.95 -10.84
N ILE A 27 -14.02 2.38 -12.01
CA ILE A 27 -14.53 2.85 -13.31
C ILE A 27 -16.06 2.73 -13.37
N GLN A 28 -16.63 1.63 -12.90
CA GLN A 28 -18.08 1.45 -12.85
C GLN A 28 -18.76 2.47 -11.93
N GLU A 29 -18.15 2.79 -10.78
CA GLU A 29 -18.62 3.86 -9.90
C GLU A 29 -18.58 5.23 -10.59
N ALA A 30 -17.51 5.52 -11.35
CA ALA A 30 -17.40 6.73 -12.13
C ALA A 30 -18.45 6.82 -13.24
N GLU A 31 -18.70 5.72 -13.97
CA GLU A 31 -19.73 5.65 -15.01
C GLU A 31 -21.13 5.87 -14.44
N ALA A 32 -21.45 5.24 -13.30
CA ALA A 32 -22.71 5.49 -12.59
C ALA A 32 -22.82 6.94 -12.09
N GLY A 33 -21.69 7.54 -11.65
CA GLY A 33 -21.63 8.94 -11.25
C GLY A 33 -21.90 9.92 -12.40
N ILE A 34 -21.39 9.63 -13.60
CA ILE A 34 -21.68 10.40 -14.83
C ILE A 34 -23.16 10.26 -15.19
N GLU A 35 -23.72 9.05 -15.10
CA GLU A 35 -25.11 8.81 -15.45
C GLU A 35 -26.09 9.54 -14.54
N LYS A 36 -25.80 9.63 -13.23
CA LYS A 36 -26.59 10.43 -12.28
C LYS A 36 -26.65 11.92 -12.65
N VAL A 37 -25.55 12.46 -13.19
CA VAL A 37 -25.55 13.85 -13.66
C VAL A 37 -26.37 13.98 -14.94
N ARG A 38 -26.31 12.99 -15.84
CA ARG A 38 -27.11 12.97 -17.08
C ARG A 38 -28.62 12.82 -16.82
N SER A 39 -29.00 12.02 -15.83
CA SER A 39 -30.40 11.80 -15.45
C SER A 39 -31.01 12.98 -14.67
N GLY A 40 -30.17 13.91 -14.19
CA GLY A 40 -30.59 15.04 -13.36
C GLY A 40 -30.70 14.73 -11.86
N ASP A 41 -30.37 13.50 -11.43
CA ASP A 41 -30.33 13.10 -10.02
C ASP A 41 -29.17 13.77 -9.25
N GLU A 42 -28.14 14.21 -9.98
CA GLU A 42 -27.04 15.02 -9.48
C GLU A 42 -26.99 16.37 -10.23
N PRO A 43 -27.33 17.50 -9.58
CA PRO A 43 -27.42 18.79 -10.25
C PRO A 43 -26.05 19.45 -10.52
N ASP A 44 -24.97 19.03 -9.85
CA ASP A 44 -23.65 19.63 -10.06
C ASP A 44 -22.92 18.98 -11.26
N ALA A 45 -22.98 19.65 -12.42
CA ALA A 45 -22.31 19.20 -13.64
C ALA A 45 -20.79 19.00 -13.50
N ARG A 46 -20.13 19.69 -12.55
CA ARG A 46 -18.68 19.53 -12.32
C ARG A 46 -18.33 18.12 -11.84
N LYS A 47 -19.27 17.42 -11.19
CA LYS A 47 -19.07 16.03 -10.76
C LYS A 47 -18.91 15.08 -11.95
N ALA A 48 -19.59 15.33 -13.07
CA ALA A 48 -19.39 14.53 -14.29
C ALA A 48 -17.95 14.66 -14.80
N TRP A 49 -17.37 15.86 -14.77
CA TRP A 49 -15.98 16.08 -15.17
C TRP A 49 -14.99 15.40 -14.22
N PHE A 50 -15.26 15.45 -12.91
CA PHE A 50 -14.46 14.70 -11.93
C PHE A 50 -14.50 13.19 -12.21
N TRP A 51 -15.68 12.61 -12.42
CA TRP A 51 -15.82 11.18 -12.71
C TRP A 51 -15.16 10.79 -14.04
N GLN A 52 -15.31 11.63 -15.08
CA GLN A 52 -14.64 11.41 -16.35
C GLN A 52 -13.11 11.41 -16.19
N ALA A 53 -12.56 12.36 -15.42
CA ALA A 53 -11.13 12.41 -15.12
C ALA A 53 -10.66 11.17 -14.34
N ALA A 54 -11.41 10.77 -13.31
CA ALA A 54 -11.11 9.57 -12.52
C ALA A 54 -11.10 8.30 -13.38
N LYS A 55 -12.08 8.15 -14.29
CA LYS A 55 -12.13 7.05 -15.26
C LYS A 55 -10.89 7.01 -16.14
N ILE A 56 -10.51 8.13 -16.74
CA ILE A 56 -9.32 8.23 -17.60
C ILE A 56 -8.05 7.81 -16.83
N CYS A 57 -7.87 8.29 -15.59
CA CYS A 57 -6.74 7.90 -14.76
C CYS A 57 -6.71 6.39 -14.47
N CYS A 58 -7.86 5.80 -14.13
CA CYS A 58 -7.96 4.36 -13.89
C CYS A 58 -7.63 3.54 -15.15
N GLU A 59 -8.17 3.94 -16.31
CA GLU A 59 -7.87 3.30 -17.60
C GLU A 59 -6.38 3.39 -17.94
N ALA A 60 -5.75 4.55 -17.72
CA ALA A 60 -4.31 4.73 -17.94
C ALA A 60 -3.46 3.78 -17.08
N MET A 61 -3.83 3.57 -15.81
CA MET A 61 -3.15 2.62 -14.92
C MET A 61 -3.33 1.16 -15.37
N ILE A 62 -4.53 0.79 -15.82
CA ILE A 62 -4.79 -0.54 -16.41
C ILE A 62 -3.91 -0.76 -17.64
N HIS A 63 -3.87 0.22 -18.55
CA HIS A 63 -3.02 0.17 -19.73
C HIS A 63 -1.54 0.04 -19.37
N TYR A 64 -1.09 0.73 -18.32
CA TYR A 64 0.27 0.61 -17.84
C TYR A 64 0.62 -0.80 -17.35
N SER A 65 -0.25 -1.41 -16.54
CA SER A 65 -0.06 -2.80 -16.11
C SER A 65 0.02 -3.77 -17.29
N ARG A 66 -0.89 -3.63 -18.25
CA ARG A 66 -0.91 -4.47 -19.46
C ARG A 66 0.34 -4.30 -20.35
N ARG A 67 1.04 -3.17 -20.27
CA ARG A 67 2.36 -3.02 -20.93
C ARG A 67 3.41 -3.91 -20.29
N TYR A 68 3.45 -4.02 -18.96
CA TYR A 68 4.31 -4.98 -18.27
C TYR A 68 3.91 -6.42 -18.55
N ALA A 69 2.60 -6.70 -18.63
CA ALA A 69 2.13 -8.04 -19.00
C ALA A 69 2.69 -8.48 -20.36
N ARG A 70 2.59 -7.60 -21.36
CA ARG A 70 3.11 -7.85 -22.71
C ARG A 70 4.64 -8.01 -22.71
N LEU A 71 5.36 -7.10 -22.05
CA LEU A 71 6.82 -7.17 -21.98
C LEU A 71 7.29 -8.45 -21.29
N ALA A 72 6.66 -8.86 -20.19
CA ALA A 72 7.01 -10.11 -19.51
C ALA A 72 6.76 -11.33 -20.40
N ARG A 73 5.68 -11.33 -21.20
CA ARG A 73 5.36 -12.39 -22.16
C ARG A 73 6.31 -12.41 -23.37
N GLU A 74 6.82 -11.26 -23.80
CA GLU A 74 7.87 -11.16 -24.82
C GLU A 74 9.19 -11.72 -24.26
N LEU A 75 9.61 -11.27 -23.08
CA LEU A 75 10.83 -11.74 -22.42
C LEU A 75 10.79 -13.24 -22.11
N SER A 76 9.62 -13.82 -21.80
CA SER A 76 9.51 -15.25 -21.51
C SER A 76 9.76 -16.12 -22.75
N GLN A 77 9.49 -15.62 -23.96
CA GLN A 77 9.72 -16.37 -25.20
C GLN A 77 11.20 -16.55 -25.51
N ASP A 78 12.01 -15.53 -25.19
CA ASP A 78 13.45 -15.52 -25.42
C ASP A 78 14.26 -16.07 -24.22
N GLU A 79 13.59 -16.39 -23.11
CA GLU A 79 14.25 -16.85 -21.88
C GLU A 79 14.64 -18.35 -21.96
N THR A 80 15.92 -18.59 -21.67
CA THR A 80 16.55 -19.91 -21.72
C THR A 80 16.43 -20.66 -20.39
N ASP A 81 16.45 -19.97 -19.26
CA ASP A 81 16.24 -20.57 -17.94
C ASP A 81 14.75 -20.89 -17.74
N ALA A 82 14.43 -22.17 -17.58
CA ALA A 82 13.06 -22.64 -17.46
C ALA A 82 12.33 -22.09 -16.21
N ASN A 83 13.04 -21.88 -15.10
CA ASN A 83 12.47 -21.29 -13.89
C ASN A 83 12.17 -19.83 -14.12
N ARG A 84 13.12 -19.08 -14.72
CA ARG A 84 12.93 -17.67 -15.01
C ARG A 84 11.81 -17.43 -16.03
N ARG A 85 11.70 -18.28 -17.05
CA ARG A 85 10.61 -18.23 -18.03
C ARG A 85 9.25 -18.37 -17.34
N LYS A 86 9.12 -19.36 -16.44
CA LYS A 86 7.89 -19.57 -15.67
C LYS A 86 7.54 -18.36 -14.79
N GLU A 87 8.53 -17.72 -14.16
CA GLU A 87 8.32 -16.49 -13.41
C GLU A 87 7.82 -15.35 -14.31
N LEU A 88 8.39 -15.19 -15.50
CA LEU A 88 7.98 -14.16 -16.46
C LEU A 88 6.55 -14.39 -16.97
N GLU A 89 6.18 -15.63 -17.27
CA GLU A 89 4.81 -16.02 -17.62
C GLU A 89 3.85 -15.68 -16.48
N GLN A 90 4.24 -16.00 -15.23
CA GLN A 90 3.44 -15.66 -14.06
C GLN A 90 3.30 -14.14 -13.86
N ILE A 91 4.37 -13.36 -14.05
CA ILE A 91 4.33 -11.90 -14.00
C ILE A 91 3.37 -11.36 -15.07
N ALA A 92 3.39 -11.93 -16.27
CA ALA A 92 2.49 -11.54 -17.35
C ALA A 92 1.02 -11.73 -16.96
N ASP A 93 0.67 -12.91 -16.47
CA ASP A 93 -0.70 -13.24 -16.06
C ASP A 93 -1.19 -12.38 -14.89
N ILE A 94 -0.31 -12.11 -13.92
CA ILE A 94 -0.62 -11.24 -12.79
C ILE A 94 -0.88 -9.80 -13.27
N CYS A 95 -0.01 -9.24 -14.12
CA CYS A 95 -0.17 -7.87 -14.62
C CYS A 95 -1.38 -7.73 -15.57
N GLU A 96 -1.79 -8.81 -16.23
CA GLU A 96 -3.03 -8.81 -17.02
C GLU A 96 -4.29 -8.79 -16.13
N ARG A 97 -4.18 -9.29 -14.89
CA ARG A 97 -5.24 -9.32 -13.87
C ARG A 97 -5.33 -8.04 -13.04
N VAL A 98 -4.25 -7.63 -12.40
CA VAL A 98 -4.21 -6.48 -11.46
C VAL A 98 -3.49 -5.28 -12.08
N PRO A 99 -3.86 -4.03 -11.74
CA PRO A 99 -4.86 -3.61 -10.75
C PRO A 99 -6.29 -3.49 -11.32
N GLU A 100 -6.55 -3.94 -12.55
CA GLU A 100 -7.89 -3.82 -13.14
C GLU A 100 -8.95 -4.53 -12.29
N TYR A 101 -8.66 -5.73 -11.86
CA TYR A 101 -9.58 -6.56 -11.10
C TYR A 101 -9.09 -6.82 -9.67
N PRO A 102 -9.95 -7.33 -8.78
CA PRO A 102 -9.56 -7.67 -7.41
C PRO A 102 -8.41 -8.68 -7.37
N ALA A 103 -7.48 -8.45 -6.45
CA ALA A 103 -6.41 -9.41 -6.17
C ALA A 103 -6.99 -10.70 -5.58
N ARG A 104 -6.38 -11.84 -5.90
CA ARG A 104 -6.76 -13.18 -5.42
C ARG A 104 -5.70 -13.79 -4.52
N THR A 105 -4.44 -13.39 -4.69
CA THR A 105 -3.26 -13.92 -4.00
C THR A 105 -2.41 -12.77 -3.48
N LEU A 106 -1.47 -13.07 -2.58
CA LEU A 106 -0.51 -12.08 -2.09
C LEU A 106 0.35 -11.55 -3.23
N ARG A 107 0.76 -12.41 -4.18
CA ARG A 107 1.52 -12.00 -5.38
C ARG A 107 0.75 -10.95 -6.20
N GLU A 108 -0.54 -11.16 -6.43
CA GLU A 108 -1.40 -10.19 -7.11
C GLU A 108 -1.57 -8.90 -6.29
N ALA A 109 -1.72 -9.00 -4.97
CA ALA A 109 -1.87 -7.81 -4.11
C ALA A 109 -0.61 -6.95 -4.10
N VAL A 110 0.57 -7.58 -3.99
CA VAL A 110 1.89 -6.94 -4.06
C VAL A 110 2.09 -6.27 -5.42
N GLN A 111 1.80 -6.96 -6.52
CA GLN A 111 1.94 -6.38 -7.86
C GLN A 111 1.01 -5.17 -8.06
N SER A 112 -0.24 -5.25 -7.59
CA SER A 112 -1.21 -4.14 -7.65
C SER A 112 -0.69 -2.90 -6.91
N ARG A 113 -0.12 -3.07 -5.72
CA ARG A 113 0.51 -2.00 -4.94
C ARG A 113 1.73 -1.40 -5.62
N ILE A 114 2.57 -2.21 -6.25
CA ILE A 114 3.77 -1.72 -6.97
C ILE A 114 3.35 -0.87 -8.17
N ILE A 115 2.37 -1.33 -8.95
CA ILE A 115 1.84 -0.58 -10.10
C ILE A 115 1.24 0.75 -9.66
N TRP A 116 0.51 0.77 -8.55
CA TRP A 116 0.00 2.01 -7.97
C TRP A 116 1.13 2.97 -7.60
N GLY A 117 2.14 2.49 -6.86
CA GLY A 117 3.27 3.31 -6.42
C GLY A 117 4.02 3.95 -7.60
N MET A 118 4.24 3.18 -8.66
CA MET A 118 4.85 3.69 -9.90
C MET A 118 3.98 4.75 -10.59
N ALA A 119 2.68 4.51 -10.70
CA ALA A 119 1.77 5.45 -11.37
C ALA A 119 1.64 6.78 -10.61
N MET A 120 1.67 6.76 -9.28
CA MET A 120 1.54 7.95 -8.44
C MET A 120 2.73 8.91 -8.56
N LYS A 121 3.88 8.45 -9.05
CA LYS A 121 5.06 9.30 -9.25
C LYS A 121 5.00 10.16 -10.51
N TRP A 122 4.13 9.85 -11.49
CA TRP A 122 4.04 10.65 -12.72
C TRP A 122 3.40 12.02 -12.55
N PRO A 123 2.22 12.17 -11.90
CA PRO A 123 1.59 13.47 -11.79
C PRO A 123 2.35 14.41 -10.83
N ARG A 124 3.12 13.85 -9.88
CA ARG A 124 3.87 14.61 -8.86
C ARG A 124 5.12 13.83 -8.40
N SER A 125 6.20 13.96 -9.17
CA SER A 125 7.48 13.28 -8.91
C SER A 125 8.11 13.67 -7.56
N ASP A 126 7.70 14.80 -7.00
CA ASP A 126 8.18 15.38 -5.75
C ASP A 126 7.29 15.02 -4.54
N THR A 127 6.22 14.23 -4.69
CA THR A 127 5.36 13.91 -3.54
C THR A 127 5.63 12.53 -2.96
N ALA A 128 5.36 12.42 -1.65
CA ALA A 128 5.32 11.18 -0.88
C ALA A 128 4.10 10.29 -1.24
N GLY A 129 3.75 10.23 -2.54
CA GLY A 129 2.56 9.61 -3.15
C GLY A 129 2.31 8.13 -2.83
N ASP A 130 3.33 7.44 -2.34
CA ASP A 130 3.40 5.98 -2.30
C ASP A 130 3.44 5.44 -0.86
N GLN A 131 2.57 5.95 0.01
CA GLN A 131 2.49 5.51 1.41
C GLN A 131 2.02 4.06 1.49
N ASN A 132 2.80 3.20 2.15
CA ASN A 132 2.40 1.81 2.37
C ASN A 132 1.26 1.70 3.40
N GLY A 133 1.19 2.58 4.39
CA GLY A 133 0.11 2.52 5.38
C GLY A 133 0.13 1.22 6.18
N ARG A 134 -1.05 0.72 6.57
CA ARG A 134 -1.22 -0.51 7.37
C ARG A 134 -1.10 -1.79 6.52
N MET A 135 0.07 -2.00 5.90
CA MET A 135 0.27 -3.11 4.96
C MET A 135 0.15 -4.49 5.57
N ASP A 136 0.41 -4.61 6.87
CA ASP A 136 0.19 -5.83 7.62
C ASP A 136 -1.30 -6.13 7.84
N GLN A 137 -2.22 -5.22 7.56
CA GLN A 137 -3.66 -5.44 7.66
C GLN A 137 -4.27 -5.73 6.28
N TYR A 138 -4.05 -4.86 5.29
CA TYR A 138 -4.72 -5.03 3.98
C TYR A 138 -4.12 -6.16 3.13
N PHE A 139 -2.86 -6.57 3.36
CA PHE A 139 -2.30 -7.77 2.72
C PHE A 139 -2.59 -9.05 3.49
N TYR A 140 -2.94 -8.98 4.78
CA TYR A 140 -3.08 -10.16 5.63
C TYR A 140 -4.08 -11.20 5.12
N PRO A 141 -5.28 -10.84 4.63
CA PRO A 141 -6.22 -11.83 4.08
C PRO A 141 -5.63 -12.65 2.94
N TYR A 142 -4.81 -12.02 2.09
CA TYR A 142 -4.15 -12.69 0.96
C TYR A 142 -2.98 -13.56 1.43
N PHE A 143 -2.16 -13.03 2.35
CA PHE A 143 -1.04 -13.73 2.95
C PHE A 143 -1.50 -15.01 3.65
N ILE A 144 -2.43 -14.89 4.61
CA ILE A 144 -2.82 -16.04 5.44
C ILE A 144 -3.53 -17.11 4.61
N GLN A 145 -4.30 -16.71 3.59
CA GLN A 145 -4.96 -17.66 2.70
C GLN A 145 -3.94 -18.40 1.83
N ASP A 146 -2.94 -17.71 1.28
CA ASP A 146 -1.91 -18.35 0.45
C ASP A 146 -1.02 -19.29 1.25
N ILE A 147 -0.69 -18.96 2.50
CA ILE A 147 0.04 -19.86 3.41
C ILE A 147 -0.81 -21.10 3.74
N ARG A 148 -2.10 -20.93 4.11
CA ARG A 148 -3.00 -22.04 4.43
C ARG A 148 -3.23 -22.98 3.25
N ASP A 149 -3.39 -22.42 2.06
CA ASP A 149 -3.60 -23.17 0.82
C ASP A 149 -2.29 -23.74 0.25
N LYS A 150 -1.15 -23.52 0.92
CA LYS A 150 0.20 -23.92 0.47
C LYS A 150 0.53 -23.41 -0.93
N ARG A 151 0.00 -22.23 -1.29
CA ARG A 151 0.35 -21.51 -2.52
C ARG A 151 1.68 -20.78 -2.41
N LEU A 152 2.08 -20.44 -1.19
CA LEU A 152 3.36 -19.83 -0.85
C LEU A 152 4.00 -20.56 0.33
N THR A 153 5.32 -20.68 0.31
CA THR A 153 6.10 -20.92 1.54
C THR A 153 6.32 -19.61 2.30
N ASP A 154 6.80 -19.72 3.54
CA ASP A 154 7.16 -18.55 4.35
C ASP A 154 8.28 -17.74 3.68
N GLU A 155 9.24 -18.39 3.03
CA GLU A 155 10.33 -17.77 2.28
C GLU A 155 9.82 -17.01 1.05
N GLU A 156 8.88 -17.61 0.29
CA GLU A 156 8.29 -16.94 -0.86
C GLU A 156 7.44 -15.73 -0.44
N ALA A 157 6.72 -15.82 0.68
CA ALA A 157 6.03 -14.68 1.24
C ALA A 157 7.00 -13.59 1.71
N ALA A 158 8.11 -13.97 2.34
CA ALA A 158 9.16 -13.04 2.75
C ALA A 158 9.77 -12.30 1.56
N ASP A 159 10.02 -12.99 0.45
CA ASP A 159 10.54 -12.42 -0.79
C ASP A 159 9.56 -11.40 -1.40
N LEU A 160 8.25 -11.70 -1.40
CA LEU A 160 7.22 -10.78 -1.88
C LEU A 160 7.12 -9.51 -1.04
N ILE A 161 7.18 -9.65 0.30
CA ILE A 161 7.22 -8.50 1.20
C ILE A 161 8.51 -7.71 1.00
N GLY A 162 9.64 -8.40 0.90
CA GLY A 162 10.94 -7.80 0.58
C GLY A 162 10.92 -7.02 -0.73
N THR A 163 10.17 -7.49 -1.74
CA THR A 163 10.00 -6.78 -3.02
C THR A 163 9.28 -5.45 -2.85
N VAL A 164 8.22 -5.36 -2.04
CA VAL A 164 7.51 -4.09 -1.76
C VAL A 164 8.40 -3.11 -1.00
N LEU A 165 9.14 -3.60 -0.01
CA LEU A 165 10.07 -2.78 0.77
C LEU A 165 11.22 -2.28 -0.10
N SER A 166 11.78 -3.14 -0.95
CA SER A 166 12.82 -2.80 -1.92
C SER A 166 12.32 -1.81 -2.97
N HIS A 167 11.07 -1.93 -3.41
CA HIS A 167 10.45 -0.96 -4.31
C HIS A 167 10.43 0.42 -3.67
N SER A 168 9.93 0.52 -2.43
CA SER A 168 9.88 1.78 -1.69
C SER A 168 11.28 2.37 -1.49
N ALA A 169 12.27 1.53 -1.18
CA ALA A 169 13.67 1.94 -0.98
C ALA A 169 14.37 2.50 -2.23
N ARG A 170 13.87 2.16 -3.42
CA ARG A 170 14.43 2.61 -4.71
C ARG A 170 13.76 3.86 -5.26
N LEU A 171 12.69 4.32 -4.62
CA LEU A 171 12.04 5.55 -5.02
C LEU A 171 12.90 6.73 -4.58
N ASP A 172 13.15 7.63 -5.51
CA ASP A 172 13.90 8.86 -5.29
C ASP A 172 13.17 10.01 -5.99
N GLY A 173 13.47 11.24 -5.58
CA GLY A 173 12.86 12.44 -6.14
C GLY A 173 13.86 13.59 -6.16
N ILE A 174 13.92 14.30 -7.29
CA ILE A 174 14.76 15.49 -7.42
C ILE A 174 14.18 16.60 -6.54
N ARG A 175 14.99 17.13 -5.61
CA ARG A 175 14.62 18.21 -4.70
C ARG A 175 15.36 19.50 -5.02
N SER A 176 14.73 20.63 -4.70
CA SER A 176 15.45 21.90 -4.66
C SER A 176 16.52 21.87 -3.58
N ALA A 177 17.60 22.64 -3.75
CA ALA A 177 18.70 22.70 -2.79
C ALA A 177 18.20 23.07 -1.38
N THR A 178 17.24 23.98 -1.27
CA THR A 178 16.64 24.40 0.01
C THR A 178 15.89 23.26 0.69
N LEU A 179 15.10 22.46 -0.05
CA LEU A 179 14.41 21.30 0.51
C LEU A 179 15.38 20.17 0.87
N GLY A 180 16.45 19.99 0.10
CA GLY A 180 17.51 19.02 0.41
C GLY A 180 18.35 19.36 1.65
N GLN A 181 18.34 20.63 2.09
CA GLN A 181 18.94 21.03 3.37
C GLN A 181 17.99 20.81 4.56
N ALA A 182 16.68 20.94 4.35
CA ALA A 182 15.66 20.79 5.39
C ALA A 182 15.20 19.33 5.59
N SER A 183 15.27 18.52 4.54
CA SER A 183 14.98 17.08 4.53
C SER A 183 16.15 16.38 3.88
N GLN A 184 16.60 15.24 4.42
CA GLN A 184 17.77 14.50 3.91
C GLN A 184 17.49 13.81 2.54
N GLY A 185 16.60 14.34 1.72
CA GLY A 185 16.17 13.75 0.45
C GLY A 185 15.19 12.59 0.58
N THR A 186 14.69 12.30 1.79
CA THR A 186 13.75 11.20 2.04
C THR A 186 12.38 11.47 1.43
N LEU A 187 11.71 10.41 0.97
CA LEU A 187 10.33 10.50 0.49
C LEU A 187 9.33 10.28 1.62
N ILE A 188 9.81 9.87 2.80
CA ILE A 188 9.01 9.72 4.01
C ILE A 188 7.86 8.73 3.74
N ILE A 189 8.19 7.63 3.06
CA ILE A 189 7.22 6.58 2.75
C ILE A 189 7.09 5.72 4.00
N ASN A 190 5.89 5.63 4.57
CA ASN A 190 5.70 4.93 5.83
C ASN A 190 4.99 3.59 5.69
N VAL A 191 5.51 2.61 6.42
CA VAL A 191 4.89 1.31 6.70
C VAL A 191 4.45 1.32 8.17
N MET A 192 3.15 1.29 8.41
CA MET A 192 2.59 1.14 9.75
C MET A 192 2.21 -0.29 10.06
N LEU A 193 2.51 -0.71 11.29
CA LEU A 193 2.38 -2.07 11.76
C LEU A 193 1.70 -2.13 13.13
N GLY A 194 0.90 -3.18 13.33
CA GLY A 194 0.23 -3.47 14.59
C GLY A 194 -0.88 -2.47 14.92
N GLY A 195 -1.00 -2.14 16.21
CA GLY A 195 -2.02 -1.23 16.72
C GLY A 195 -3.34 -1.91 17.03
N LEU A 196 -4.44 -1.22 16.73
CA LEU A 196 -5.81 -1.68 17.01
C LEU A 196 -6.57 -1.99 15.72
N THR A 197 -7.46 -2.96 15.80
CA THR A 197 -8.54 -3.17 14.82
C THR A 197 -9.63 -2.11 15.02
N PRO A 198 -10.55 -1.90 14.05
CA PRO A 198 -11.63 -0.91 14.21
C PRO A 198 -12.54 -1.15 15.43
N ASP A 199 -12.73 -2.41 15.81
CA ASP A 199 -13.46 -2.83 17.02
C ASP A 199 -12.63 -2.69 18.32
N GLY A 200 -11.34 -2.34 18.22
CA GLY A 200 -10.47 -2.04 19.35
C GLY A 200 -9.73 -3.24 19.94
N GLN A 201 -9.60 -4.32 19.17
CA GLN A 201 -8.77 -5.48 19.52
C GLN A 201 -7.33 -5.31 19.02
N ASP A 202 -6.43 -6.18 19.46
CA ASP A 202 -5.07 -6.23 18.95
C ASP A 202 -5.04 -6.55 17.44
N ALA A 203 -4.31 -5.73 16.67
CA ALA A 203 -4.16 -5.93 15.22
C ALA A 203 -2.81 -6.57 14.82
N ASN A 204 -1.96 -6.94 15.78
CA ASN A 204 -0.70 -7.60 15.48
C ASN A 204 -0.95 -9.03 14.95
N ASN A 205 -0.29 -9.38 13.85
CA ASN A 205 -0.45 -10.68 13.20
C ASN A 205 0.88 -11.22 12.64
N GLU A 206 0.84 -12.39 12.00
CA GLU A 206 2.03 -13.04 11.44
C GLU A 206 2.73 -12.17 10.38
N LEU A 207 1.96 -11.38 9.61
CA LEU A 207 2.50 -10.46 8.64
C LEU A 207 3.17 -9.26 9.31
N THR A 208 2.66 -8.77 10.45
CA THR A 208 3.36 -7.79 11.30
C THR A 208 4.76 -8.31 11.67
N TYR A 209 4.86 -9.57 12.12
CA TYR A 209 6.14 -10.20 12.46
C TYR A 209 7.06 -10.27 11.24
N LEU A 210 6.53 -10.72 10.09
CA LEU A 210 7.29 -10.89 8.86
C LEU A 210 7.85 -9.56 8.35
N VAL A 211 7.05 -8.49 8.34
CA VAL A 211 7.53 -7.16 7.92
C VAL A 211 8.62 -6.65 8.86
N LEU A 212 8.45 -6.77 10.19
CA LEU A 212 9.49 -6.42 11.16
C LEU A 212 10.77 -7.26 10.98
N HIS A 213 10.62 -8.53 10.59
CA HIS A 213 11.75 -9.39 10.29
C HIS A 213 12.51 -8.93 9.05
N MET A 214 11.79 -8.66 7.96
CA MET A 214 12.37 -8.19 6.70
C MET A 214 13.02 -6.82 6.86
N ALA A 215 12.42 -5.90 7.62
CA ALA A 215 13.03 -4.61 7.94
C ALA A 215 14.41 -4.78 8.62
N GLY A 216 14.52 -5.71 9.58
CA GLY A 216 15.78 -6.00 10.27
C GLY A 216 16.83 -6.70 9.40
N LEU A 217 16.41 -7.45 8.37
CA LEU A 217 17.30 -8.11 7.42
C LEU A 217 17.80 -7.15 6.33
N LEU A 218 16.88 -6.39 5.72
CA LEU A 218 17.18 -5.51 4.60
C LEU A 218 17.90 -4.22 5.02
N LYS A 219 17.54 -3.67 6.20
CA LYS A 219 18.15 -2.47 6.78
C LYS A 219 18.20 -1.26 5.83
N TYR A 220 17.20 -1.14 4.96
CA TYR A 220 17.06 0.03 4.12
C TYR A 220 16.71 1.26 4.95
N ALA A 221 17.19 2.43 4.52
CA ALA A 221 16.81 3.70 5.13
C ALA A 221 15.33 4.04 4.89
N GLU A 222 14.79 3.61 3.74
CA GLU A 222 13.40 3.73 3.33
C GLU A 222 12.84 2.34 3.02
N PRO A 223 11.54 2.07 3.23
CA PRO A 223 10.56 2.96 3.85
C PRO A 223 10.85 3.18 5.33
N HIS A 224 10.25 4.22 5.91
CA HIS A 224 10.10 4.34 7.35
C HIS A 224 9.15 3.26 7.87
N TYR A 225 9.40 2.80 9.10
CA TYR A 225 8.53 1.86 9.78
C TYR A 225 7.99 2.51 11.05
N THR A 226 6.69 2.42 11.27
CA THR A 226 6.00 2.83 12.48
C THR A 226 5.33 1.62 13.11
N PHE A 227 5.64 1.35 14.37
CA PHE A 227 4.99 0.32 15.19
C PHE A 227 4.03 0.99 16.17
N ARG A 228 2.75 0.67 16.04
CA ARG A 228 1.68 1.22 16.87
C ARG A 228 1.57 0.44 18.18
N ILE A 229 1.66 1.16 19.30
CA ILE A 229 1.64 0.59 20.66
C ILE A 229 0.39 1.05 21.43
N ASN A 230 -0.18 0.13 22.19
CA ASN A 230 -1.28 0.34 23.11
C ASN A 230 -1.12 -0.58 24.33
N ALA A 231 -1.97 -0.39 25.34
CA ALA A 231 -1.96 -1.22 26.55
C ALA A 231 -2.20 -2.72 26.27
N GLY A 232 -2.88 -3.07 25.16
CA GLY A 232 -3.15 -4.44 24.75
C GLY A 232 -2.08 -5.06 23.85
N THR A 233 -0.99 -4.33 23.52
CA THR A 233 0.02 -4.82 22.58
C THR A 233 0.69 -6.09 23.12
N PRO A 234 0.67 -7.20 22.37
CA PRO A 234 1.18 -8.47 22.86
C PRO A 234 2.69 -8.41 23.00
N ARG A 235 3.19 -9.08 24.05
CA ARG A 235 4.61 -9.07 24.42
C ARG A 235 5.52 -9.54 23.28
N TRP A 236 5.09 -10.52 22.47
CA TRP A 236 5.89 -11.01 21.35
C TRP A 236 6.12 -9.93 20.29
N ALA A 237 5.09 -9.13 19.98
CA ALA A 237 5.15 -8.10 18.94
C ALA A 237 6.04 -6.94 19.41
N LEU A 238 5.87 -6.51 20.67
CA LEU A 238 6.73 -5.50 21.28
C LEU A 238 8.20 -5.93 21.29
N LEU A 239 8.50 -7.17 21.71
CA LEU A 239 9.88 -7.67 21.73
C LEU A 239 10.46 -7.78 20.31
N LYS A 240 9.65 -8.19 19.33
CA LYS A 240 10.08 -8.25 17.93
C LYS A 240 10.41 -6.85 17.40
N ALA A 241 9.54 -5.86 17.63
CA ALA A 241 9.77 -4.48 17.21
C ALA A 241 11.03 -3.89 17.85
N LEU A 242 11.25 -4.12 19.15
CA LEU A 242 12.47 -3.71 19.86
C LEU A 242 13.73 -4.40 19.31
N ALA A 243 13.65 -5.71 19.01
CA ALA A 243 14.77 -6.45 18.42
C ALA A 243 15.11 -5.91 17.02
N THR A 244 14.11 -5.67 16.18
CA THR A 244 14.29 -5.03 14.87
C THR A 244 14.92 -3.64 15.01
N ASN A 245 14.45 -2.81 15.94
CA ASN A 245 15.02 -1.48 16.21
C ASN A 245 16.50 -1.54 16.59
N ARG A 246 16.87 -2.48 17.46
CA ARG A 246 18.27 -2.72 17.78
C ARG A 246 19.09 -3.19 16.58
N LEU A 247 18.54 -4.08 15.74
CA LEU A 247 19.25 -4.66 14.59
C LEU A 247 19.59 -3.64 13.49
N VAL A 248 18.73 -2.64 13.28
CA VAL A 248 18.95 -1.58 12.30
C VAL A 248 19.85 -0.45 12.81
N GLY A 249 20.23 -0.47 14.11
CA GLY A 249 21.07 0.55 14.73
C GLY A 249 20.29 1.70 15.39
N GLY A 250 18.98 1.52 15.60
CA GLY A 250 18.10 2.53 16.18
C GLY A 250 17.24 3.26 15.13
N GLY A 251 16.15 3.88 15.60
CA GLY A 251 15.29 4.75 14.78
C GLY A 251 14.15 4.08 14.02
N GLN A 252 14.22 2.77 13.72
CA GLN A 252 13.14 2.05 13.02
C GLN A 252 12.82 0.66 13.63
N PRO A 253 11.57 0.31 13.94
CA PRO A 253 10.40 1.18 13.79
C PRO A 253 10.40 2.30 14.83
N GLN A 254 9.77 3.42 14.46
CA GLN A 254 9.30 4.43 15.41
C GLN A 254 8.13 3.86 16.21
N PHE A 255 8.02 4.20 17.48
CA PHE A 255 6.93 3.72 18.34
C PHE A 255 5.90 4.83 18.54
N MET A 256 4.63 4.59 18.20
CA MET A 256 3.55 5.57 18.31
C MET A 256 2.42 5.06 19.20
N SER A 257 1.99 5.88 20.15
CA SER A 257 0.93 5.55 21.11
C SER A 257 -0.46 5.71 20.47
N ASP A 258 -1.17 4.59 20.33
CA ASP A 258 -2.56 4.57 19.89
C ASP A 258 -3.46 5.30 20.88
N ASP A 259 -3.24 5.17 22.20
CA ASP A 259 -4.07 5.81 23.22
C ASP A 259 -4.14 7.34 23.03
N HIS A 260 -2.99 7.96 22.73
CA HIS A 260 -2.91 9.39 22.45
C HIS A 260 -3.54 9.76 21.11
N ILE A 261 -3.17 9.06 20.03
CA ILE A 261 -3.56 9.41 18.67
C ILE A 261 -5.06 9.17 18.44
N VAL A 262 -5.59 8.04 18.91
CA VAL A 262 -7.02 7.73 18.82
C VAL A 262 -7.83 8.78 19.58
N SER A 263 -7.43 9.12 20.81
CA SER A 263 -8.10 10.16 21.60
C SER A 263 -8.07 11.52 20.88
N TYR A 264 -6.94 11.88 20.28
CA TYR A 264 -6.81 13.11 19.51
C TYR A 264 -7.75 13.12 18.29
N LEU A 265 -7.77 12.07 17.47
CA LEU A 265 -8.61 11.99 16.27
C LEU A 265 -10.10 12.04 16.60
N VAL A 266 -10.52 11.36 17.67
CA VAL A 266 -11.91 11.44 18.17
C VAL A 266 -12.25 12.86 18.60
N ASN A 267 -11.34 13.55 19.29
CA ASN A 267 -11.53 14.96 19.66
C ASN A 267 -11.59 15.91 18.44
N GLN A 268 -11.00 15.53 17.30
CA GLN A 268 -11.13 16.25 16.03
C GLN A 268 -12.43 15.91 15.26
N GLY A 269 -13.27 15.02 15.82
CA GLY A 269 -14.57 14.66 15.26
C GLY A 269 -14.56 13.43 14.35
N GLU A 270 -13.46 12.66 14.30
CA GLU A 270 -13.45 11.36 13.64
C GLU A 270 -14.25 10.32 14.46
N THR A 271 -14.81 9.33 13.78
CA THR A 271 -15.47 8.22 14.48
C THR A 271 -14.42 7.40 15.24
N LEU A 272 -14.80 6.77 16.35
CA LEU A 272 -13.88 5.92 17.10
C LEU A 272 -13.33 4.75 16.25
N GLU A 273 -14.15 4.23 15.34
CA GLU A 273 -13.77 3.17 14.40
C GLU A 273 -12.66 3.65 13.45
N ASP A 274 -12.87 4.80 12.78
CA ASP A 274 -11.88 5.38 11.86
C ASP A 274 -10.62 5.84 12.61
N ALA A 275 -10.79 6.40 13.81
CA ALA A 275 -9.68 6.83 14.66
C ALA A 275 -8.80 5.65 15.09
N ARG A 276 -9.35 4.45 15.28
CA ARG A 276 -8.58 3.22 15.57
C ARG A 276 -7.89 2.66 14.33
N ASP A 277 -8.47 2.84 13.16
CA ASP A 277 -7.89 2.42 11.89
C ASP A 277 -6.92 3.45 11.28
N TRP A 278 -6.46 4.41 12.09
CA TRP A 278 -5.62 5.49 11.62
C TRP A 278 -4.33 5.02 10.94
N ALA A 279 -3.94 5.78 9.93
CA ALA A 279 -2.73 5.60 9.17
C ALA A 279 -2.11 6.99 8.90
N GLY A 280 -0.94 7.27 9.50
CA GLY A 280 -0.16 8.48 9.28
C GLY A 280 0.89 8.37 8.17
N GLN A 281 1.32 9.54 7.68
CA GLN A 281 2.58 9.68 6.93
C GLN A 281 3.77 9.60 7.92
N GLY A 282 4.96 9.28 7.40
CA GLY A 282 6.17 9.04 8.20
C GLY A 282 6.90 10.30 8.63
#